data_AF-A0A1A2PW97-F1
#
_entry.id   AF-A0A1A2PW97-F1
#
_cell.length_a   1.000
_cell.length_b   1.000
_cell.length_c   1.000
_cell.angle_alpha   90.00
_cell.angle_beta   90.00
_cell.angle_gamma   90.00
#
_symmetry.space_group_name_H-M   'P 1'
#
loop_
_entity.id
_entity.type
_entity.pdbx_description
1 polymer ?
#
loop_
_entity_poly.entity_id
_entity_poly.type
_entity_poly.pdbx_seq_one_letter_code
_entity_poly.pdbx_strand_id
1 'polypeptide(L)'
;LLFFEKAAVIPFVAFAVTALLRHVQGDRAALLTVWRAGLRLWIPTLSLTAGWIALYLAVVNQRRWSSDLAMTSELLARSITHGIVPGLAGGPWHWDRWAPASPWATPPPSVMALGWLVLAGTLAVSLLRKQRIGPVWVTAAGYAVACQVPIYLMRSSKQTALELAQTLRYFPDLVFVLALLAAVALCAPNRPAAPRWLDASPRRAAVTLGLAVLFVASSLYSTATFLTSWRDNPAQPYLRNARADLAAAHAASTAPLLDQEVDPLVLQRVAAPENLASHLFALLRDRPEFASATTQLRMLDSSGRLVKARVTWVRTIVPGPMPQCGYFAQPDKPARLVLDGPLLPADWSVELNYLANSEGTMTLALTQGPEAKVPVHPGLNRVFARLPGAGDAITVRANTTALALCVASGPVGFLAPA
;
A
#
# COMPACT_ATOMS: atom_id res chain seq x y z
N LEU A 1 -10.70 -22.43 0.71
CA LEU A 1 -10.57 -21.36 1.74
C LEU A 1 -9.11 -20.97 2.04
N LEU A 2 -8.10 -21.71 1.56
CA LEU A 2 -6.69 -21.45 1.86
C LEU A 2 -6.08 -20.19 1.20
N PHE A 3 -6.83 -19.42 0.41
CA PHE A 3 -6.22 -18.41 -0.48
C PHE A 3 -6.77 -16.97 -0.37
N PHE A 4 -7.94 -16.71 0.24
CA PHE A 4 -8.46 -15.34 0.39
C PHE A 4 -9.71 -15.24 1.29
N GLU A 5 -9.85 -14.16 2.07
CA GLU A 5 -10.99 -13.92 2.99
C GLU A 5 -12.35 -13.95 2.28
N LYS A 6 -12.42 -13.44 1.03
CA LYS A 6 -13.66 -13.46 0.26
C LYS A 6 -14.14 -14.86 -0.14
N ALA A 7 -13.31 -15.89 -0.02
CA ALA A 7 -13.73 -17.26 -0.30
C ALA A 7 -14.86 -17.72 0.64
N ALA A 8 -15.01 -17.09 1.82
CA ALA A 8 -16.14 -17.33 2.73
C ALA A 8 -17.50 -16.98 2.12
N VAL A 9 -17.54 -16.13 1.08
CA VAL A 9 -18.78 -15.66 0.44
C VAL A 9 -19.31 -16.67 -0.60
N ILE A 10 -18.45 -17.56 -1.10
CA ILE A 10 -18.76 -18.56 -2.14
C ILE A 10 -20.03 -19.38 -1.83
N PRO A 11 -20.20 -20.04 -0.67
CA PRO A 11 -21.39 -20.84 -0.39
C PRO A 11 -22.68 -20.02 -0.46
N PHE A 12 -22.65 -18.78 0.04
CA PHE A 12 -23.80 -17.89 0.05
C PHE A 12 -24.19 -17.44 -1.36
N VAL A 13 -23.20 -17.09 -2.19
CA VAL A 13 -23.41 -16.74 -3.60
C VAL A 13 -23.94 -17.94 -4.38
N ALA A 14 -23.34 -19.12 -4.21
CA ALA A 14 -23.77 -20.34 -4.89
C ALA A 14 -25.23 -20.69 -4.53
N PHE A 15 -25.59 -20.59 -3.25
CA PHE A 15 -26.97 -20.80 -2.80
C PHE A 15 -27.92 -19.75 -3.38
N ALA A 16 -27.56 -18.46 -3.35
CA ALA A 16 -28.37 -17.39 -3.91
C ALA A 16 -28.62 -17.56 -5.41
N VAL A 17 -27.57 -17.84 -6.20
CA VAL A 17 -27.66 -18.04 -7.66
C VAL A 17 -28.56 -19.24 -7.98
N THR A 18 -28.37 -20.37 -7.30
CA THR A 18 -29.18 -21.58 -7.53
C THR A 18 -30.64 -21.40 -7.12
N ALA A 19 -30.91 -20.71 -6.01
CA ALA A 19 -32.26 -20.37 -5.58
C ALA A 19 -32.94 -19.40 -6.55
N LEU A 20 -32.23 -18.37 -7.01
CA LEU A 20 -32.74 -17.42 -8.00
C LEU A 20 -33.05 -18.10 -9.33
N LEU A 21 -32.21 -19.04 -9.78
CA LEU A 21 -32.47 -19.82 -10.99
C LEU A 21 -33.80 -20.58 -10.90
N ARG A 22 -34.05 -21.27 -9.77
CA ARG A 22 -35.31 -21.98 -9.52
C ARG A 22 -36.51 -21.04 -9.43
N HIS A 23 -36.34 -19.92 -8.73
CA HIS A 23 -37.39 -18.89 -8.58
C HIS A 23 -37.83 -18.35 -9.95
N VAL A 24 -36.85 -17.96 -10.76
CA VAL A 24 -37.07 -17.41 -12.09
C VAL A 24 -37.77 -18.42 -13.00
N GLN A 25 -37.45 -19.71 -12.88
CA GLN A 25 -38.08 -20.79 -13.63
C GLN A 25 -39.53 -21.14 -13.20
N GLY A 26 -40.01 -20.67 -12.04
CA GLY A 26 -41.38 -20.94 -11.60
C GLY A 26 -41.55 -21.60 -10.24
N ASP A 27 -40.44 -21.98 -9.59
CA ASP A 27 -40.52 -22.63 -8.30
C ASP A 27 -40.85 -21.61 -7.20
N ARG A 28 -42.06 -21.69 -6.65
CA ARG A 28 -42.51 -20.85 -5.52
C ARG A 28 -41.78 -21.20 -4.22
N ALA A 29 -41.26 -22.42 -4.09
CA ALA A 29 -40.52 -22.91 -2.93
C ALA A 29 -39.01 -23.01 -3.21
N ALA A 30 -38.49 -22.23 -4.16
CA ALA A 30 -37.11 -22.29 -4.65
C ALA A 30 -36.02 -22.43 -3.56
N LEU A 31 -36.12 -21.66 -2.47
CA LEU A 31 -35.17 -21.72 -1.36
C LEU A 31 -35.17 -23.09 -0.67
N LEU A 32 -36.36 -23.62 -0.36
CA LEU A 32 -36.53 -24.93 0.27
C LEU A 32 -36.09 -26.06 -0.67
N THR A 33 -36.41 -25.94 -1.96
CA THR A 33 -36.01 -26.91 -2.99
C THR A 33 -34.48 -27.01 -3.08
N VAL A 34 -33.79 -25.87 -3.19
CA VAL A 34 -32.32 -25.83 -3.26
C VAL A 34 -31.67 -26.31 -1.98
N TRP A 35 -32.22 -25.91 -0.83
CA TRP A 35 -31.72 -26.38 0.47
C TRP A 35 -31.79 -27.89 0.59
N ARG A 36 -32.98 -28.48 0.36
CA ARG A 36 -33.20 -29.93 0.48
C ARG A 36 -32.40 -30.74 -0.54
N ALA A 37 -32.36 -30.30 -1.79
CA ALA A 37 -31.64 -31.00 -2.85
C ALA A 37 -30.11 -30.96 -2.66
N GLY A 38 -29.60 -29.93 -1.99
CA GLY A 38 -28.16 -29.71 -1.81
C GLY A 38 -27.65 -29.94 -0.39
N LEU A 39 -28.42 -30.51 0.54
CA LEU A 39 -28.03 -30.67 1.96
C LEU A 39 -26.62 -31.25 2.13
N ARG A 40 -26.28 -32.28 1.35
CA ARG A 40 -24.97 -32.96 1.39
C ARG A 40 -23.80 -32.06 0.95
N LEU A 41 -24.07 -30.96 0.25
CA LEU A 41 -23.08 -29.96 -0.17
C LEU A 41 -23.10 -28.75 0.77
N TRP A 42 -24.28 -28.24 1.09
CA TRP A 42 -24.45 -27.03 1.89
C TRP A 42 -23.93 -27.22 3.32
N ILE A 43 -24.28 -28.33 3.97
CA ILE A 43 -23.86 -28.57 5.37
C ILE A 43 -22.33 -28.62 5.47
N PRO A 44 -21.58 -29.47 4.73
CA PRO A 44 -20.13 -29.48 4.84
C PRO A 44 -19.48 -28.13 4.48
N THR A 45 -19.98 -27.44 3.45
CA THR A 45 -19.41 -26.15 3.03
C THR A 45 -19.64 -25.05 4.07
N LEU A 46 -20.84 -24.99 4.66
CA LEU A 46 -21.15 -24.05 5.73
C LEU A 46 -20.39 -24.38 7.02
N SER A 47 -20.30 -25.66 7.40
CA SER A 47 -19.49 -26.09 8.55
C SER A 47 -18.02 -25.73 8.38
N LEU A 48 -17.45 -25.95 7.19
CA LEU A 48 -16.08 -25.56 6.88
C LEU A 48 -15.91 -24.04 6.92
N THR A 49 -16.87 -23.28 6.39
CA THR A 49 -16.85 -21.82 6.41
C THR A 49 -16.93 -21.29 7.84
N ALA A 50 -17.82 -21.85 8.67
CA ALA A 50 -17.95 -21.49 10.08
C ALA A 50 -16.68 -21.82 10.87
N GLY A 51 -16.09 -23.00 10.64
CA GLY A 51 -14.81 -23.38 11.23
C GLY A 51 -13.67 -22.43 10.82
N TRP A 52 -13.63 -22.03 9.55
CA TRP A 52 -12.67 -21.04 9.06
C TRP A 52 -12.90 -19.66 9.69
N ILE A 53 -14.14 -19.18 9.81
CA ILE A 53 -14.46 -17.90 10.48
C ILE A 53 -14.02 -17.94 11.94
N ALA A 54 -14.32 -19.03 12.67
CA ALA A 54 -13.91 -19.19 14.06
C ALA A 54 -12.39 -19.17 14.20
N LEU A 55 -11.66 -19.90 13.33
CA LEU A 55 -10.20 -19.88 13.30
C LEU A 55 -9.66 -18.49 12.96
N TYR A 56 -10.25 -17.83 11.96
CA TYR A 56 -9.87 -16.48 11.54
C TYR A 56 -10.01 -15.50 12.70
N LEU A 57 -11.15 -15.47 13.38
CA LEU A 57 -11.39 -14.58 14.52
C LEU A 57 -10.51 -14.91 15.74
N ALA A 58 -10.13 -16.18 15.91
CA ALA A 58 -9.23 -16.60 17.00
C ALA A 58 -7.76 -16.23 16.75
N VAL A 59 -7.30 -16.30 15.49
CA VAL A 59 -5.89 -16.10 15.12
C VAL A 59 -5.62 -14.66 14.69
N VAL A 60 -6.51 -14.06 13.88
CA VAL A 60 -6.33 -12.73 13.32
C VAL A 60 -6.77 -11.68 14.33
N ASN A 61 -5.78 -11.07 14.99
CA ASN A 61 -6.03 -9.98 15.92
C ASN A 61 -6.25 -8.65 15.18
N GLN A 62 -7.46 -8.47 14.62
CA GLN A 62 -7.86 -7.21 14.00
C GLN A 62 -8.21 -6.16 15.04
N ARG A 63 -7.20 -5.37 15.43
CA ARG A 63 -7.34 -4.29 16.43
C ARG A 63 -7.91 -2.98 15.88
N ARG A 64 -8.24 -2.90 14.59
CA ARG A 64 -8.74 -1.68 13.94
C ARG A 64 -10.02 -1.99 13.18
N TRP A 65 -11.14 -1.58 13.79
CA TRP A 65 -12.44 -1.55 13.14
C TRP A 65 -12.81 -0.08 12.96
N SER A 66 -13.19 0.31 11.74
CA SER A 66 -13.74 1.64 11.49
C SER A 66 -15.26 1.61 11.63
N SER A 67 -15.79 2.52 12.44
CA SER A 67 -17.22 2.81 12.54
C SER A 67 -17.57 4.17 11.93
N ASP A 68 -16.66 4.74 11.12
CA ASP A 68 -16.89 6.03 10.47
C ASP A 68 -17.85 5.87 9.27
N LEU A 69 -19.12 6.17 9.52
CA LEU A 69 -20.18 6.06 8.53
C LEU A 69 -20.04 7.07 7.38
N ALA A 70 -19.50 8.26 7.64
CA ALA A 70 -19.30 9.28 6.61
C ALA A 70 -18.26 8.80 5.59
N MET A 71 -17.08 8.40 6.07
CA MET A 71 -16.04 7.80 5.24
C MET A 71 -16.54 6.55 4.51
N THR A 72 -17.32 5.70 5.18
CA THR A 72 -17.93 4.51 4.56
C THR A 72 -18.85 4.89 3.39
N SER A 73 -19.70 5.89 3.57
CA SER A 73 -20.61 6.38 2.53
C SER A 73 -19.87 6.97 1.34
N GLU A 74 -18.78 7.72 1.59
CA GLU A 74 -17.98 8.35 0.55
C GLU A 74 -17.25 7.31 -0.29
N LEU A 75 -16.64 6.32 0.37
CA LEU A 75 -15.97 5.23 -0.32
C LEU A 75 -16.97 4.36 -1.11
N LEU A 76 -18.18 4.13 -0.58
CA LEU A 76 -19.24 3.40 -1.28
C LEU A 76 -19.69 4.15 -2.53
N ALA A 77 -19.96 5.45 -2.40
CA ALA A 77 -20.30 6.31 -3.51
C ALA A 77 -19.18 6.33 -4.55
N ARG A 78 -17.91 6.44 -4.12
CA ARG A 78 -16.73 6.45 -4.99
C ARG A 78 -16.56 5.13 -5.73
N SER A 79 -16.73 4.00 -5.05
CA SER A 79 -16.68 2.65 -5.62
C SER A 79 -17.70 2.47 -6.75
N ILE A 80 -18.93 2.93 -6.52
CA ILE A 80 -20.02 2.81 -7.50
C ILE A 80 -19.77 3.74 -8.69
N THR A 81 -19.55 5.03 -8.41
CA THR A 81 -19.50 6.08 -9.43
C THR A 81 -18.24 6.05 -10.28
N HIS A 82 -17.09 5.71 -9.70
CA HIS A 82 -15.79 5.74 -10.39
C HIS A 82 -15.28 4.34 -10.75
N GLY A 83 -15.83 3.27 -10.16
CA GLY A 83 -15.44 1.89 -10.44
C GLY A 83 -16.51 1.10 -11.17
N ILE A 84 -17.56 0.70 -10.45
CA ILE A 84 -18.55 -0.28 -10.93
C ILE A 84 -19.29 0.23 -12.17
N VAL A 85 -19.86 1.43 -12.11
CA VAL A 85 -20.72 1.97 -13.18
C VAL A 85 -19.94 2.23 -14.47
N PRO A 86 -18.78 2.90 -14.46
CA PRO A 86 -17.90 3.01 -15.63
C PRO A 86 -17.52 1.66 -16.26
N GLY A 87 -17.30 0.63 -15.43
CA GLY A 87 -16.98 -0.72 -15.88
C GLY A 87 -18.06 -1.37 -16.75
N LEU A 88 -19.34 -0.99 -16.54
CA LEU A 88 -20.45 -1.48 -17.38
C LEU A 88 -20.36 -1.01 -18.84
N ALA A 89 -19.64 0.08 -19.11
CA ALA A 89 -19.36 0.59 -20.45
C ALA A 89 -17.98 0.18 -20.99
N GLY A 90 -17.24 -0.67 -20.27
CA GLY A 90 -15.85 -1.06 -20.59
C GLY A 90 -14.81 -0.03 -20.15
N GLY A 91 -15.17 0.99 -19.36
CA GLY A 91 -14.24 1.94 -18.73
C GLY A 91 -13.52 1.36 -17.51
N PRO A 92 -12.81 2.17 -16.71
CA PRO A 92 -12.57 3.60 -16.83
C PRO A 92 -11.42 3.84 -17.81
N TRP A 93 -11.65 4.54 -18.93
CA TRP A 93 -10.66 4.70 -19.99
C TRP A 93 -9.34 5.38 -19.56
N HIS A 94 -9.32 5.96 -18.36
CA HIS A 94 -8.18 6.63 -17.76
C HIS A 94 -7.87 6.05 -16.38
N TRP A 95 -6.58 5.88 -16.13
CA TRP A 95 -6.02 5.33 -14.91
C TRP A 95 -4.87 6.22 -14.47
N ASP A 96 -4.90 6.67 -13.23
CA ASP A 96 -3.82 7.43 -12.63
C ASP A 96 -3.04 6.57 -11.64
N ARG A 97 -1.78 6.96 -11.44
CA ARG A 97 -0.88 6.30 -10.51
C ARG A 97 0.22 7.24 -10.06
N TRP A 98 0.51 7.24 -8.76
CA TRP A 98 1.78 7.72 -8.21
C TRP A 98 2.59 6.50 -7.74
N ALA A 99 3.86 6.40 -8.11
CA ALA A 99 4.72 5.33 -7.59
C ALA A 99 4.97 5.53 -6.07
N PRO A 100 5.04 4.46 -5.26
CA PRO A 100 4.90 3.04 -5.57
C PRO A 100 3.46 2.48 -5.43
N ALA A 101 2.43 3.32 -5.44
CA ALA A 101 1.05 2.86 -5.24
C ALA A 101 0.49 2.06 -6.43
N SER A 102 -0.61 1.35 -6.19
CA SER A 102 -1.39 0.71 -7.26
C SER A 102 -2.16 1.76 -8.06
N PRO A 103 -2.34 1.60 -9.39
CA PRO A 103 -3.18 2.50 -10.17
C PRO A 103 -4.63 2.49 -9.69
N TRP A 104 -5.32 3.60 -9.91
CA TRP A 104 -6.74 3.75 -9.62
C TRP A 104 -7.49 4.39 -10.78
N ALA A 105 -8.78 4.07 -10.84
CA ALA A 105 -9.72 4.51 -11.85
C ALA A 105 -10.00 6.01 -11.77
N THR A 106 -9.79 6.77 -12.85
CA THR A 106 -10.15 8.19 -12.96
C THR A 106 -11.02 8.45 -14.19
N PRO A 107 -12.23 7.86 -14.25
CA PRO A 107 -13.11 8.00 -15.41
C PRO A 107 -13.54 9.45 -15.59
N PRO A 108 -13.51 9.99 -16.83
CA PRO A 108 -14.09 11.29 -17.10
C PRO A 108 -15.63 11.23 -16.92
N PRO A 109 -16.29 12.36 -16.65
CA PRO A 109 -17.74 12.41 -16.42
C PRO A 109 -18.58 11.78 -17.53
N SER A 110 -18.11 11.85 -18.79
CA SER A 110 -18.76 11.22 -19.95
C SER A 110 -18.82 9.70 -19.83
N VAL A 111 -17.76 9.04 -19.34
CA VAL A 111 -17.73 7.59 -19.14
C VAL A 111 -18.63 7.18 -17.98
N MET A 112 -18.65 7.98 -16.91
CA MET A 112 -19.58 7.76 -15.79
C MET A 112 -21.04 7.86 -16.25
N ALA A 113 -21.37 8.89 -17.03
CA ALA A 113 -22.70 9.08 -17.61
C ALA A 113 -23.07 7.91 -18.54
N LEU A 114 -22.15 7.49 -19.41
CA LEU A 114 -22.35 6.33 -20.30
C LEU A 114 -22.61 5.05 -19.48
N GLY A 115 -21.85 4.81 -18.41
CA GLY A 115 -22.07 3.68 -17.51
C GLY A 115 -23.47 3.69 -16.88
N TRP A 116 -23.94 4.86 -16.42
CA TRP A 116 -25.30 5.00 -15.88
C TRP A 116 -26.37 4.77 -16.94
N LEU A 117 -26.15 5.24 -18.18
CA LEU A 117 -27.05 4.98 -19.31
C LEU A 117 -27.12 3.48 -19.64
N VAL A 118 -25.99 2.78 -19.64
CA VAL A 118 -25.94 1.33 -19.85
C VAL A 118 -26.69 0.60 -18.72
N LEU A 119 -26.46 0.99 -17.47
CA LEU A 119 -27.16 0.40 -16.32
C LEU A 119 -28.67 0.63 -16.39
N ALA A 120 -29.11 1.87 -16.61
CA ALA A 120 -30.52 2.23 -16.72
C ALA A 120 -31.20 1.53 -17.91
N GLY A 121 -30.54 1.49 -19.07
CA GLY A 121 -31.02 0.78 -20.25
C GLY A 121 -31.14 -0.73 -20.01
N THR A 122 -30.15 -1.35 -19.38
CA THR A 122 -30.16 -2.79 -19.05
C THR A 122 -31.28 -3.11 -18.05
N LEU A 123 -31.44 -2.28 -17.02
CA LEU A 123 -32.52 -2.40 -16.04
C LEU A 123 -33.88 -2.27 -16.73
N ALA A 124 -34.10 -1.21 -17.51
CA ALA A 124 -35.36 -0.99 -18.22
C ALA A 124 -35.70 -2.13 -19.18
N VAL A 125 -34.76 -2.53 -20.04
CA VAL A 125 -34.97 -3.64 -21.00
C VAL A 125 -35.25 -4.94 -20.26
N SER A 126 -34.52 -5.23 -19.17
CA SER A 126 -34.76 -6.45 -18.39
C SER A 126 -36.15 -6.43 -17.74
N LEU A 127 -36.59 -5.32 -17.15
CA LEU A 127 -37.89 -5.20 -16.47
C LEU A 127 -39.06 -5.23 -17.46
N LEU A 128 -38.89 -4.63 -18.63
CA LEU A 128 -39.89 -4.67 -19.71
C LEU A 128 -40.01 -6.05 -20.33
N ARG A 129 -38.90 -6.78 -20.47
CA ARG A 129 -38.86 -8.05 -21.19
C ARG A 129 -39.12 -9.25 -20.30
N LYS A 130 -38.57 -9.30 -19.08
CA LYS A 130 -38.51 -10.49 -18.25
C LYS A 130 -39.51 -10.42 -17.08
N GLN A 131 -39.99 -11.60 -16.66
CA GLN A 131 -40.76 -11.78 -15.43
C GLN A 131 -39.85 -12.25 -14.29
N ARG A 132 -40.25 -11.97 -13.04
CA ARG A 132 -39.59 -12.48 -11.81
C ARG A 132 -38.12 -12.12 -11.64
N ILE A 133 -37.66 -11.05 -12.30
CA ILE A 133 -36.25 -10.61 -12.20
C ILE A 133 -35.97 -9.62 -11.06
N GLY A 134 -36.99 -9.14 -10.36
CA GLY A 134 -36.83 -8.19 -9.25
C GLY A 134 -35.80 -8.69 -8.20
N PRO A 135 -35.94 -9.93 -7.69
CA PRO A 135 -34.97 -10.50 -6.76
C PRO A 135 -33.54 -10.58 -7.32
N VAL A 136 -33.37 -10.81 -8.62
CA VAL A 136 -32.04 -10.87 -9.25
C VAL A 136 -31.35 -9.51 -9.17
N TRP A 137 -32.07 -8.42 -9.46
CA TRP A 137 -31.54 -7.06 -9.33
C TRP A 137 -31.27 -6.67 -7.88
N VAL A 138 -32.15 -7.04 -6.96
CA VAL A 138 -31.94 -6.81 -5.51
C VAL A 138 -30.70 -7.54 -5.02
N THR A 139 -30.48 -8.79 -5.44
CA THR A 139 -29.26 -9.54 -5.11
C THR A 139 -28.03 -8.92 -5.74
N ALA A 140 -28.10 -8.45 -6.99
CA ALA A 140 -26.99 -7.76 -7.65
C ALA A 140 -26.59 -6.48 -6.90
N ALA A 141 -27.56 -5.62 -6.57
CA ALA A 141 -27.32 -4.40 -5.81
C ALA A 141 -26.83 -4.69 -4.39
N GLY A 142 -27.45 -5.65 -3.70
CA GLY A 142 -27.05 -6.07 -2.36
C GLY A 142 -25.62 -6.62 -2.33
N TYR A 143 -25.24 -7.43 -3.32
CA TYR A 143 -23.88 -7.95 -3.43
C TYR A 143 -22.86 -6.85 -3.73
N ALA A 144 -23.19 -5.92 -4.63
CA ALA A 144 -22.33 -4.78 -4.96
C ALA A 144 -22.02 -3.89 -3.74
N VAL A 145 -22.95 -3.78 -2.79
CA VAL A 145 -22.72 -3.09 -1.50
C VAL A 145 -21.98 -4.00 -0.53
N ALA A 146 -22.45 -5.24 -0.35
CA ALA A 146 -21.90 -6.18 0.64
C ALA A 146 -20.43 -6.53 0.38
N CYS A 147 -20.01 -6.64 -0.89
CA CYS A 147 -18.63 -6.99 -1.24
C CYS A 147 -17.61 -5.90 -0.84
N GLN A 148 -18.09 -4.71 -0.47
CA GLN A 148 -17.27 -3.57 -0.03
C GLN A 148 -17.13 -3.49 1.49
N VAL A 149 -17.99 -4.17 2.25
CA VAL A 149 -17.99 -4.16 3.73
C VAL A 149 -16.62 -4.49 4.33
N PRO A 150 -15.87 -5.50 3.86
CA PRO A 150 -14.53 -5.77 4.40
C PRO A 150 -13.54 -4.62 4.21
N ILE A 151 -13.63 -3.89 3.11
CA ILE A 151 -12.77 -2.71 2.85
C ILE A 151 -13.07 -1.64 3.92
N TYR A 152 -14.35 -1.42 4.22
CA TYR A 152 -14.77 -0.40 5.18
C TYR A 152 -14.44 -0.77 6.61
N LEU A 153 -14.81 -1.97 7.04
CA LEU A 153 -14.61 -2.39 8.42
C LEU A 153 -13.13 -2.53 8.75
N MET A 154 -12.34 -3.12 7.86
CA MET A 154 -10.99 -3.60 8.18
C MET A 154 -9.87 -2.75 7.57
N ARG A 155 -10.17 -1.90 6.57
CA ARG A 155 -9.15 -1.15 5.80
C ARG A 155 -9.42 0.36 5.67
N SER A 156 -10.41 0.89 6.39
CA SER A 156 -10.69 2.33 6.41
C SER A 156 -10.40 2.97 7.78
N SER A 157 -10.24 4.29 7.77
CA SER A 157 -10.05 5.19 8.91
C SER A 157 -10.41 6.61 8.45
N LYS A 158 -10.47 7.57 9.39
CA LYS A 158 -10.72 9.00 9.08
C LYS A 158 -9.76 9.60 8.04
N GLN A 159 -8.56 9.05 7.92
CA GLN A 159 -7.51 9.52 7.01
C GLN A 159 -7.34 8.62 5.78
N THR A 160 -8.32 7.75 5.50
CA THR A 160 -8.24 6.87 4.33
C THR A 160 -8.49 7.65 3.05
N ALA A 161 -7.57 7.50 2.10
CA ALA A 161 -7.67 8.07 0.77
C ALA A 161 -8.83 7.41 -0.01
N LEU A 162 -9.68 8.22 -0.65
CA LEU A 162 -10.85 7.73 -1.41
C LEU A 162 -10.42 6.93 -2.65
N GLU A 163 -9.20 7.15 -3.14
CA GLU A 163 -8.56 6.44 -4.24
C GLU A 163 -8.46 4.93 -3.95
N LEU A 164 -8.49 4.53 -2.67
CA LEU A 164 -8.53 3.11 -2.28
C LEU A 164 -9.71 2.38 -2.92
N ALA A 165 -10.89 3.01 -2.96
CA ALA A 165 -12.10 2.49 -3.61
C ALA A 165 -11.96 2.42 -5.14
N GLN A 166 -11.07 3.21 -5.73
CA GLN A 166 -10.87 3.32 -7.17
C GLN A 166 -9.82 2.35 -7.72
N THR A 167 -9.06 1.65 -6.87
CA THR A 167 -8.02 0.68 -7.31
C THR A 167 -8.57 -0.58 -7.99
N LEU A 168 -9.89 -0.78 -7.97
CA LEU A 168 -10.68 -1.89 -8.53
C LEU A 168 -10.31 -3.33 -8.14
N ARG A 169 -9.17 -3.55 -7.46
CA ARG A 169 -8.69 -4.85 -6.98
C ARG A 169 -9.64 -5.57 -6.01
N TYR A 170 -10.63 -4.87 -5.48
CA TYR A 170 -11.64 -5.43 -4.59
C TYR A 170 -12.95 -5.82 -5.28
N PHE A 171 -13.08 -5.63 -6.60
CA PHE A 171 -14.26 -6.02 -7.36
C PHE A 171 -14.13 -7.23 -8.31
N PRO A 172 -13.01 -8.00 -8.38
CA PRO A 172 -12.97 -9.16 -9.29
C PRO A 172 -14.12 -10.15 -9.07
N ASP A 173 -14.48 -10.43 -7.81
CA ASP A 173 -15.59 -11.31 -7.45
C ASP A 173 -16.96 -10.77 -7.90
N LEU A 174 -17.16 -9.45 -7.81
CA LEU A 174 -18.40 -8.80 -8.26
C LEU A 174 -18.68 -9.10 -9.73
N VAL A 175 -17.65 -9.09 -10.59
CA VAL A 175 -17.81 -9.40 -12.02
C VAL A 175 -18.37 -10.81 -12.23
N PHE A 176 -17.83 -11.81 -11.52
CA PHE A 176 -18.32 -13.19 -11.61
C PHE A 176 -19.75 -13.32 -11.10
N VAL A 177 -20.07 -12.69 -9.98
CA VAL A 177 -21.43 -12.73 -9.41
C VAL A 177 -22.44 -12.06 -10.36
N LEU A 178 -22.13 -10.88 -10.90
CA LEU A 178 -22.99 -10.20 -11.86
C LEU A 178 -23.17 -11.01 -13.14
N ALA A 179 -22.12 -11.68 -13.64
CA ALA A 179 -22.22 -12.55 -14.81
C ALA A 179 -23.15 -13.76 -14.56
N LEU A 180 -23.05 -14.41 -13.39
CA LEU A 180 -23.95 -15.50 -13.00
C LEU A 180 -25.40 -15.01 -12.85
N LEU A 181 -25.61 -13.85 -12.22
CA LEU A 181 -26.94 -13.25 -12.09
C LEU A 181 -27.52 -12.84 -13.45
N ALA A 182 -26.69 -12.36 -14.38
CA ALA A 182 -27.11 -12.08 -15.74
C ALA A 182 -27.54 -13.36 -16.47
N ALA A 183 -26.79 -14.47 -16.32
CA ALA A 183 -27.19 -15.77 -16.87
C ALA A 183 -28.53 -16.24 -16.29
N VAL A 184 -28.74 -16.11 -14.98
CA VAL A 184 -30.02 -16.40 -14.33
C VAL A 184 -31.15 -15.52 -14.88
N ALA A 185 -30.92 -14.23 -15.06
CA ALA A 185 -31.91 -13.30 -15.64
C ALA A 185 -32.26 -13.67 -17.10
N LEU A 186 -31.30 -14.18 -17.88
CA LEU A 186 -31.54 -14.63 -19.25
C LEU A 186 -32.45 -15.87 -19.30
N CYS A 187 -32.36 -16.76 -18.30
CA CYS A 187 -33.26 -17.90 -18.12
C CYS A 187 -34.69 -17.51 -17.72
N ALA A 188 -34.95 -16.24 -17.40
CA ALA A 188 -36.28 -15.79 -17.03
C ALA A 188 -37.27 -15.85 -18.20
N PRO A 189 -38.54 -16.23 -17.95
CA PRO A 189 -39.57 -16.18 -18.98
C PRO A 189 -39.81 -14.72 -19.39
N ASN A 190 -40.07 -14.53 -20.69
CA ASN A 190 -40.43 -13.22 -21.21
C ASN A 190 -41.87 -12.87 -20.79
N ARG A 191 -42.18 -11.58 -20.62
CA ARG A 191 -43.54 -11.10 -20.38
C ARG A 191 -44.41 -11.30 -21.64
N PRO A 192 -45.65 -11.77 -21.52
CA PRO A 192 -46.59 -11.85 -22.65
C PRO A 192 -46.84 -10.49 -23.32
N ALA A 193 -46.88 -9.42 -22.51
CA ALA A 193 -47.03 -8.04 -22.96
C ALA A 193 -45.67 -7.35 -23.26
N ALA A 194 -44.59 -8.11 -23.45
CA ALA A 194 -43.31 -7.51 -23.81
C ALA A 194 -43.42 -6.79 -25.17
N PRO A 195 -42.77 -5.63 -25.34
CA PRO A 195 -42.79 -4.91 -26.61
C PRO A 195 -42.24 -5.75 -27.77
N ARG A 196 -42.97 -5.82 -28.90
CA ARG A 196 -42.59 -6.61 -30.09
C ARG A 196 -41.25 -6.22 -30.71
N TRP A 197 -40.79 -4.97 -30.54
CA TRP A 197 -39.48 -4.54 -31.04
C TRP A 197 -38.31 -5.23 -30.32
N LEU A 198 -38.55 -5.87 -29.17
CA LEU A 198 -37.57 -6.70 -28.46
C LEU A 198 -37.51 -8.13 -28.99
N ASP A 199 -38.34 -8.52 -29.95
CA ASP A 199 -38.35 -9.87 -30.54
C ASP A 199 -37.14 -10.14 -31.42
N ALA A 200 -36.92 -11.42 -31.74
CA ALA A 200 -35.77 -11.82 -32.54
C ALA A 200 -35.87 -11.25 -33.95
N SER A 201 -34.86 -10.46 -34.35
CA SER A 201 -34.76 -9.91 -35.70
C SER A 201 -33.29 -9.75 -36.09
N PRO A 202 -32.97 -9.76 -37.41
CA PRO A 202 -31.61 -9.52 -37.91
C PRO A 202 -31.07 -8.17 -37.45
N ARG A 203 -31.92 -7.13 -37.42
CA ARG A 203 -31.55 -5.78 -36.95
C ARG A 203 -31.15 -5.80 -35.48
N ARG A 204 -31.91 -6.49 -34.61
CA ARG A 204 -31.56 -6.63 -33.19
C ARG A 204 -30.24 -7.37 -33.02
N ALA A 205 -30.03 -8.46 -33.77
CA ALA A 205 -28.79 -9.22 -33.73
C ALA A 205 -27.58 -8.35 -34.13
N ALA A 206 -27.70 -7.58 -35.20
CA ALA A 206 -26.64 -6.65 -35.64
C ALA A 206 -26.34 -5.57 -34.58
N VAL A 207 -27.37 -4.97 -33.97
CA VAL A 207 -27.19 -3.98 -32.89
C VAL A 207 -26.54 -4.62 -31.66
N THR A 208 -26.99 -5.79 -31.22
CA THR A 208 -26.40 -6.49 -30.07
C THR A 208 -24.95 -6.87 -30.33
N LEU A 209 -24.63 -7.39 -31.52
CA LEU A 209 -23.28 -7.70 -31.92
C LEU A 209 -22.40 -6.45 -31.96
N GLY A 210 -22.88 -5.36 -32.55
CA GLY A 210 -22.18 -4.08 -32.58
C GLY A 210 -21.88 -3.54 -31.18
N LEU A 211 -22.86 -3.56 -30.28
CA LEU A 211 -22.68 -3.16 -28.88
C LEU A 211 -21.70 -4.07 -28.14
N ALA A 212 -21.74 -5.39 -28.37
CA ALA A 212 -20.81 -6.33 -27.77
C ALA A 212 -19.36 -6.08 -28.26
N VAL A 213 -19.17 -5.86 -29.55
CA VAL A 213 -17.86 -5.52 -30.14
C VAL A 213 -17.34 -4.20 -29.56
N LEU A 214 -18.19 -3.17 -29.49
CA LEU A 214 -17.82 -1.88 -28.88
C LEU A 214 -17.45 -2.01 -27.40
N PHE A 215 -18.21 -2.81 -26.64
CA PHE A 215 -17.91 -3.07 -25.23
C PHE A 215 -16.57 -3.80 -25.06
N VAL A 216 -16.28 -4.81 -25.89
CA VAL A 216 -14.99 -5.52 -25.87
C VAL A 216 -13.85 -4.59 -26.26
N ALA A 217 -14.00 -3.79 -27.32
CA ALA A 217 -12.99 -2.82 -27.73
C ALA A 217 -12.73 -1.77 -26.63
N SER A 218 -13.78 -1.26 -26.00
CA SER A 218 -13.73 -0.34 -24.85
C SER A 218 -12.96 -0.96 -23.67
N SER A 219 -13.27 -2.21 -23.32
CA SER A 219 -12.61 -2.95 -22.24
C SER A 219 -11.13 -3.23 -22.55
N LEU A 220 -10.80 -3.56 -23.79
CA LEU A 220 -9.42 -3.74 -24.23
C LEU A 220 -8.64 -2.43 -24.18
N TYR A 221 -9.26 -1.31 -24.55
CA TYR A 221 -8.67 0.02 -24.40
C TYR A 221 -8.39 0.36 -22.94
N SER A 222 -9.36 0.15 -22.04
CA SER A 222 -9.18 0.32 -20.59
C SER A 222 -8.08 -0.58 -20.03
N THR A 223 -7.98 -1.82 -20.51
CA THR A 223 -6.92 -2.76 -20.11
C THR A 223 -5.55 -2.28 -20.61
N ALA A 224 -5.46 -1.77 -21.83
CA ALA A 224 -4.22 -1.23 -22.38
C ALA A 224 -3.76 0.01 -21.59
N THR A 225 -4.67 0.94 -21.25
CA THR A 225 -4.33 2.12 -20.45
C THR A 225 -3.93 1.77 -19.02
N PHE A 226 -4.60 0.78 -18.41
CA PHE A 226 -4.17 0.20 -17.13
C PHE A 226 -2.75 -0.36 -17.21
N LEU A 227 -2.43 -1.17 -18.22
CA LEU A 227 -1.07 -1.71 -18.43
C LEU A 227 -0.04 -0.60 -18.64
N THR A 228 -0.38 0.47 -19.36
CA THR A 228 0.54 1.61 -19.53
C THR A 228 0.83 2.32 -18.22
N SER A 229 -0.15 2.44 -17.30
CA SER A 229 0.06 3.08 -15.99
C SER A 229 1.06 2.32 -15.09
N TRP A 230 1.25 1.01 -15.33
CA TRP A 230 2.23 0.19 -14.62
C TRP A 230 3.65 0.27 -15.18
N ARG A 231 3.84 0.86 -16.37
CA ARG A 231 5.16 0.90 -17.02
C ARG A 231 6.18 1.75 -16.27
N ASP A 232 5.71 2.76 -15.55
CA ASP A 232 6.60 3.56 -14.69
C ASP A 232 7.05 2.72 -13.48
N ASN A 233 8.29 2.27 -13.51
CA ASN A 233 8.87 1.42 -12.48
C ASN A 233 10.22 1.97 -12.02
N PRO A 234 10.24 2.96 -11.11
CA PRO A 234 11.48 3.52 -10.57
C PRO A 234 12.27 2.49 -9.73
N ALA A 235 11.60 1.47 -9.18
CA ALA A 235 12.23 0.48 -8.31
C ALA A 235 13.21 -0.45 -9.07
N GLN A 236 12.88 -0.89 -10.28
CA GLN A 236 13.76 -1.78 -11.04
C GLN A 236 15.17 -1.20 -11.32
N PRO A 237 15.31 0.00 -11.91
CA PRO A 237 16.63 0.58 -12.13
C PRO A 237 17.33 0.93 -10.80
N TYR A 238 16.59 1.41 -9.79
CA TYR A 238 17.13 1.68 -8.47
C TYR A 238 17.78 0.44 -7.85
N LEU A 239 17.07 -0.68 -7.79
CA LEU A 239 17.57 -1.92 -7.18
C LEU A 239 18.76 -2.49 -7.97
N ARG A 240 18.75 -2.37 -9.30
CA ARG A 240 19.86 -2.81 -10.14
C ARG A 240 21.12 -2.01 -9.88
N ASN A 241 21.02 -0.68 -9.83
CA ASN A 241 22.15 0.21 -9.56
C ASN A 241 22.66 0.01 -8.13
N ALA A 242 21.75 -0.06 -7.15
CA ALA A 242 22.11 -0.23 -5.75
C ALA A 242 22.84 -1.54 -5.53
N ARG A 243 22.36 -2.64 -6.12
CA ARG A 243 23.04 -3.95 -6.03
C ARG A 243 24.47 -3.88 -6.59
N ALA A 244 24.66 -3.25 -7.75
CA ALA A 244 25.97 -3.15 -8.38
C ALA A 244 26.93 -2.28 -7.55
N ASP A 245 26.47 -1.10 -7.12
CA ASP A 245 27.29 -0.14 -6.38
C ASP A 245 27.59 -0.59 -4.95
N LEU A 246 26.65 -1.28 -4.28
CA LEU A 246 26.90 -1.89 -2.97
C LEU A 246 27.97 -2.99 -3.08
N ALA A 247 27.91 -3.85 -4.11
CA ALA A 247 28.93 -4.87 -4.33
C ALA A 247 30.31 -4.25 -4.60
N ALA A 248 30.36 -3.21 -5.44
CA ALA A 248 31.60 -2.48 -5.70
C ALA A 248 32.16 -1.80 -4.44
N ALA A 249 31.28 -1.20 -3.62
CA ALA A 249 31.68 -0.56 -2.37
C ALA A 249 32.20 -1.57 -1.33
N HIS A 250 31.59 -2.75 -1.26
CA HIS A 250 32.05 -3.85 -0.40
C HIS A 250 33.44 -4.34 -0.79
N ALA A 251 33.71 -4.47 -2.09
CA ALA A 251 35.01 -4.87 -2.59
C ALA A 251 36.10 -3.80 -2.35
N ALA A 252 35.72 -2.52 -2.32
CA ALA A 252 36.66 -1.40 -2.19
C ALA A 252 37.00 -1.03 -0.75
N SER A 253 36.12 -1.28 0.23
CA SER A 253 36.27 -0.79 1.61
C SER A 253 35.45 -1.61 2.61
N THR A 254 36.00 -1.79 3.80
CA THR A 254 35.29 -2.38 4.95
C THR A 254 34.47 -1.36 5.74
N ALA A 255 34.51 -0.07 5.38
CA ALA A 255 33.77 0.96 6.08
C ALA A 255 32.26 0.74 5.93
N PRO A 256 31.49 0.71 7.04
CA PRO A 256 30.05 0.50 6.98
C PRO A 256 29.35 1.69 6.30
N LEU A 257 28.14 1.46 5.83
CA LEU A 257 27.22 2.50 5.41
C LEU A 257 26.34 2.91 6.59
N LEU A 258 26.01 4.20 6.68
CA LEU A 258 24.93 4.59 7.58
C LEU A 258 23.65 3.93 7.08
N ASP A 259 22.94 3.27 7.99
CA ASP A 259 21.62 2.80 7.65
C ASP A 259 20.75 4.01 7.37
N GLN A 260 20.03 4.02 6.25
CA GLN A 260 19.27 5.16 5.75
C GLN A 260 18.01 4.68 5.05
N GLU A 261 17.00 5.54 5.00
CA GLU A 261 15.83 5.26 4.18
C GLU A 261 16.22 5.18 2.71
N VAL A 262 15.60 4.25 1.98
CA VAL A 262 15.67 4.21 0.53
C VAL A 262 14.79 5.28 -0.09
N ASP A 263 14.91 5.49 -1.40
CA ASP A 263 14.09 6.48 -2.10
C ASP A 263 12.57 6.20 -1.88
N PRO A 264 11.77 7.22 -1.53
CA PRO A 264 10.33 7.05 -1.28
C PRO A 264 9.52 6.53 -2.47
N LEU A 265 10.01 6.68 -3.71
CA LEU A 265 9.40 6.09 -4.91
C LEU A 265 9.62 4.58 -5.00
N VAL A 266 10.55 4.03 -4.21
CA VAL A 266 10.81 2.59 -4.08
C VAL A 266 10.02 2.04 -2.91
N LEU A 267 10.22 2.59 -1.70
CA LEU A 267 9.53 2.15 -0.50
C LEU A 267 9.32 3.32 0.46
N GLN A 268 8.05 3.66 0.71
CA GLN A 268 7.67 4.81 1.53
C GLN A 268 7.90 4.54 3.03
N ARG A 269 8.09 5.62 3.81
CA ARG A 269 8.26 5.59 5.28
C ARG A 269 7.14 4.89 6.05
N VAL A 270 5.94 4.77 5.47
CA VAL A 270 4.85 4.00 6.09
C VAL A 270 5.19 2.51 6.27
N ALA A 271 6.16 2.01 5.50
CA ALA A 271 6.66 0.65 5.61
C ALA A 271 7.82 0.51 6.63
N ALA A 272 8.16 1.55 7.39
CA ALA A 272 9.20 1.48 8.39
C ALA A 272 8.99 0.33 9.38
N PRO A 273 10.05 -0.42 9.74
CA PRO A 273 11.46 -0.19 9.38
C PRO A 273 11.91 -0.80 8.04
N GLU A 274 11.02 -1.45 7.29
CA GLU A 274 11.39 -2.15 6.03
C GLU A 274 11.87 -1.22 4.91
N ASN A 275 11.61 0.09 5.02
CA ASN A 275 12.12 1.11 4.10
C ASN A 275 13.60 1.48 4.33
N LEU A 276 14.26 0.89 5.32
CA LEU A 276 15.69 1.09 5.56
C LEU A 276 16.53 0.26 4.58
N ALA A 277 17.68 0.80 4.16
CA ALA A 277 18.61 0.12 3.26
C ALA A 277 19.10 -1.21 3.88
N SER A 278 19.30 -1.25 5.20
CA SER A 278 19.66 -2.49 5.91
C SER A 278 18.61 -3.58 5.81
N HIS A 279 17.32 -3.23 5.82
CA HIS A 279 16.21 -4.16 5.67
C HIS A 279 16.03 -4.58 4.21
N LEU A 280 15.94 -3.61 3.29
CA LEU A 280 15.68 -3.87 1.87
C LEU A 280 16.77 -4.74 1.23
N PHE A 281 18.04 -4.50 1.60
CA PHE A 281 19.19 -5.21 1.06
C PHE A 281 19.74 -6.28 1.99
N ALA A 282 19.00 -6.65 3.05
CA ALA A 282 19.45 -7.58 4.09
C ALA A 282 20.02 -8.90 3.51
N LEU A 283 19.38 -9.43 2.47
CA LEU A 283 19.71 -10.72 1.84
C LEU A 283 20.83 -10.63 0.78
N LEU A 284 21.33 -9.44 0.44
CA LEU A 284 22.51 -9.33 -0.41
C LEU A 284 23.75 -9.74 0.39
N ARG A 285 24.57 -10.63 -0.18
CA ARG A 285 25.84 -11.06 0.42
C ARG A 285 26.94 -10.02 0.16
N ASP A 286 27.02 -9.56 -1.08
CA ASP A 286 28.06 -8.62 -1.52
C ASP A 286 27.60 -7.18 -1.27
N ARG A 287 27.63 -6.74 -0.01
CA ARG A 287 27.31 -5.36 0.38
C ARG A 287 28.09 -4.93 1.63
N PRO A 288 28.31 -3.63 1.86
CA PRO A 288 28.82 -3.15 3.13
C PRO A 288 27.87 -3.49 4.28
N GLU A 289 28.43 -3.58 5.48
CA GLU A 289 27.63 -3.60 6.70
C GLU A 289 26.91 -2.26 6.88
N PHE A 290 25.74 -2.31 7.51
CA PHE A 290 24.99 -1.11 7.91
C PHE A 290 25.18 -0.87 9.40
N ALA A 291 25.53 0.36 9.76
CA ALA A 291 25.80 0.73 11.15
C ALA A 291 25.24 2.11 11.49
N SER A 292 25.17 2.41 12.79
CA SER A 292 24.80 3.73 13.31
C SER A 292 25.89 4.79 13.08
N ALA A 293 27.11 4.39 12.73
CA ALA A 293 28.21 5.31 12.48
C ALA A 293 29.17 4.83 11.38
N THR A 294 29.80 5.77 10.69
CA THR A 294 30.81 5.52 9.66
C THR A 294 31.82 6.66 9.57
N THR A 295 33.03 6.37 9.09
CA THR A 295 34.04 7.37 8.72
C THR A 295 33.93 7.80 7.26
N GLN A 296 33.19 7.05 6.43
CA GLN A 296 33.01 7.31 4.99
C GLN A 296 31.55 7.54 4.65
N LEU A 297 31.13 8.81 4.69
CA LEU A 297 29.74 9.19 4.43
C LEU A 297 29.38 9.02 2.95
N ARG A 298 28.46 8.10 2.69
CA ARG A 298 27.91 7.77 1.38
C ARG A 298 26.40 7.56 1.52
N MET A 299 25.66 7.81 0.44
CA MET A 299 24.21 7.59 0.39
C MET A 299 23.80 7.00 -0.96
N LEU A 300 22.69 6.28 -0.99
CA LEU A 300 22.01 5.96 -2.24
C LEU A 300 21.24 7.19 -2.72
N ASP A 301 21.46 7.61 -3.98
CA ASP A 301 20.67 8.65 -4.65
C ASP A 301 19.32 8.11 -5.14
N SER A 302 18.46 8.96 -5.69
CA SER A 302 17.14 8.57 -6.19
C SER A 302 17.17 7.59 -7.37
N SER A 303 18.32 7.44 -8.02
CA SER A 303 18.54 6.44 -9.07
C SER A 303 19.12 5.13 -8.53
N GLY A 304 19.35 5.03 -7.22
CA GLY A 304 19.93 3.88 -6.55
C GLY A 304 21.44 3.79 -6.67
N ARG A 305 22.14 4.85 -7.08
CA ARG A 305 23.61 4.85 -7.12
C ARG A 305 24.19 5.25 -5.78
N LEU A 306 25.32 4.64 -5.40
CA LEU A 306 26.01 4.99 -4.18
C LEU A 306 26.94 6.19 -4.43
N VAL A 307 26.58 7.34 -3.87
CA VAL A 307 27.30 8.61 -4.04
C VAL A 307 27.92 9.08 -2.73
N LYS A 308 28.93 9.94 -2.81
CA LYS A 308 29.46 10.65 -1.63
C LYS A 308 28.38 11.58 -1.07
N ALA A 309 28.28 11.63 0.24
CA ALA A 309 27.28 12.44 0.93
C ALA A 309 27.93 13.42 1.92
N ARG A 310 27.16 14.45 2.28
CA ARG A 310 27.46 15.42 3.33
C ARG A 310 26.25 15.56 4.25
N VAL A 311 26.50 16.02 5.48
CA VAL A 311 25.43 16.40 6.42
C VAL A 311 25.03 17.84 6.12
N THR A 312 23.73 18.08 5.94
CA THR A 312 23.18 19.44 5.75
C THR A 312 23.22 20.24 7.05
N TRP A 313 23.32 21.56 6.95
CA TRP A 313 23.35 22.49 8.09
C TRP A 313 21.93 22.85 8.56
N VAL A 314 21.15 21.87 9.05
CA VAL A 314 19.84 22.16 9.65
C VAL A 314 20.04 22.80 11.02
N ARG A 315 20.97 22.26 11.80
CA ARG A 315 21.49 22.84 13.05
C ARG A 315 23.00 22.73 13.08
N THR A 316 23.58 23.54 13.95
CA THR A 316 25.01 23.58 14.21
C THR A 316 25.25 23.32 15.69
N ILE A 317 26.24 22.46 15.98
CA ILE A 317 26.77 22.34 17.33
C ILE A 317 27.56 23.62 17.64
N VAL A 318 27.14 24.36 18.66
CA VAL A 318 27.78 25.59 19.10
C VAL A 318 29.23 25.30 19.53
N PRO A 319 30.20 26.22 19.33
CA PRO A 319 31.56 26.04 19.83
C PRO A 319 31.60 25.72 21.33
N GLY A 320 32.35 24.67 21.70
CA GLY A 320 32.44 24.23 23.08
C GLY A 320 33.28 25.15 23.98
N PRO A 321 33.08 25.09 25.31
CA PRO A 321 33.65 26.05 26.25
C PRO A 321 35.15 25.87 26.51
N MET A 322 35.75 24.73 26.15
CA MET A 322 37.16 24.45 26.41
C MET A 322 38.04 24.92 25.25
N PRO A 323 38.99 25.86 25.46
CA PRO A 323 39.91 26.29 24.43
C PRO A 323 40.68 25.10 23.83
N GLN A 324 40.88 25.11 22.51
CA GLN A 324 41.59 24.08 21.73
C GLN A 324 40.98 22.66 21.73
N CYS A 325 39.97 22.38 22.56
CA CYS A 325 39.32 21.07 22.67
C CYS A 325 37.84 21.09 22.24
N GLY A 326 37.13 22.21 22.46
CA GLY A 326 35.69 22.30 22.28
C GLY A 326 34.96 21.68 23.47
N TYR A 327 34.37 20.50 23.28
CA TYR A 327 33.70 19.73 24.33
C TYR A 327 34.57 18.58 24.80
N PHE A 328 34.91 18.56 26.09
CA PHE A 328 35.68 17.48 26.70
C PHE A 328 34.77 16.41 27.30
N ALA A 329 34.90 15.16 26.87
CA ALA A 329 34.13 14.03 27.34
C ALA A 329 35.02 12.88 27.87
N GLN A 330 34.65 12.32 29.01
CA GLN A 330 35.23 11.13 29.65
C GLN A 330 34.10 10.23 30.19
N PRO A 331 34.38 8.98 30.60
CA PRO A 331 33.34 8.06 31.08
C PRO A 331 32.55 8.60 32.28
N ASP A 332 33.23 9.29 33.19
CA ASP A 332 32.70 9.93 34.39
C ASP A 332 32.23 11.37 34.15
N LYS A 333 32.57 11.95 33.00
CA LYS A 333 32.24 13.32 32.62
C LYS A 333 31.65 13.39 31.22
N PRO A 334 30.36 13.06 31.04
CA PRO A 334 29.70 13.18 29.75
C PRO A 334 29.62 14.65 29.31
N ALA A 335 29.81 14.90 28.02
CA ALA A 335 29.71 16.23 27.45
C ALA A 335 28.32 16.47 26.84
N ARG A 336 27.77 17.67 27.04
CA ARG A 336 26.52 18.11 26.41
C ARG A 336 26.83 19.13 25.33
N LEU A 337 26.73 18.72 24.07
CA LEU A 337 26.97 19.53 22.89
C LEU A 337 25.68 20.29 22.57
N VAL A 338 25.69 21.60 22.78
CA VAL A 338 24.50 22.45 22.61
C VAL A 338 24.32 22.79 21.13
N LEU A 339 23.08 22.68 20.63
CA LEU A 339 22.72 23.07 19.27
C LEU A 339 22.29 24.54 19.23
N ASP A 340 22.48 25.19 18.08
CA ASP A 340 22.02 26.57 17.80
C ASP A 340 20.49 26.73 17.73
N GLY A 341 19.74 25.62 17.87
CA GLY A 341 18.29 25.61 18.02
C GLY A 341 17.76 24.17 18.16
N PRO A 342 16.48 24.01 18.54
CA PRO A 342 15.89 22.69 18.73
C PRO A 342 15.68 21.96 17.39
N LEU A 343 15.77 20.63 17.45
CA LEU A 343 15.42 19.66 16.42
C LEU A 343 14.07 19.00 16.74
N LEU A 344 13.20 18.92 15.74
CA LEU A 344 11.97 18.14 15.82
C LEU A 344 12.25 16.62 15.70
N PRO A 345 11.31 15.75 16.09
CA PRO A 345 11.48 14.30 15.92
C PRO A 345 11.74 13.90 14.47
N ALA A 346 12.95 13.42 14.17
CA ALA A 346 13.32 12.85 12.88
C ALA A 346 14.57 11.95 13.01
N ASP A 347 14.97 11.32 11.90
CA ASP A 347 16.20 10.54 11.81
C ASP A 347 17.38 11.42 11.39
N TRP A 348 17.95 12.16 12.36
CA TRP A 348 19.05 13.08 12.09
C TRP A 348 20.38 12.36 11.85
N SER A 349 21.31 13.05 11.19
CA SER A 349 22.72 12.66 11.08
C SER A 349 23.60 13.80 11.57
N VAL A 350 24.72 13.46 12.19
CA VAL A 350 25.73 14.41 12.67
C VAL A 350 27.09 14.12 12.05
N GLU A 351 27.82 15.17 11.70
CA GLU A 351 29.26 15.11 11.41
C GLU A 351 30.02 15.59 12.64
N LEU A 352 30.79 14.69 13.26
CA LEU A 352 31.62 14.98 14.44
C LEU A 352 33.09 14.85 14.09
N ASN A 353 33.83 15.94 14.30
CA ASN A 353 35.28 15.92 14.35
C ASN A 353 35.70 15.78 15.81
N TYR A 354 36.55 14.79 16.11
CA TYR A 354 37.01 14.54 17.47
C TYR A 354 38.51 14.24 17.51
N LEU A 355 39.12 14.51 18.66
CA LEU A 355 40.48 14.10 19.00
C LEU A 355 40.40 13.15 20.21
N ALA A 356 40.96 11.94 20.06
CA ALA A 356 40.97 10.93 21.11
C ALA A 356 42.39 10.49 21.49
N ASN A 357 42.58 10.07 22.74
CA ASN A 357 43.85 9.56 23.24
C ASN A 357 44.07 8.05 23.00
N SER A 358 43.00 7.26 22.88
CA SER A 358 43.05 5.80 22.75
C SER A 358 41.90 5.24 21.91
N GLU A 359 42.01 3.97 21.54
CA GLU A 359 40.94 3.20 20.91
C GLU A 359 39.78 2.97 21.88
N GLY A 360 38.54 3.03 21.38
CA GLY A 360 37.38 2.77 22.20
C GLY A 360 36.06 3.01 21.53
N THR A 361 35.03 3.27 22.34
CA THR A 361 33.70 3.63 21.84
C THR A 361 33.14 4.79 22.64
N MET A 362 32.34 5.60 21.98
CA MET A 362 31.50 6.62 22.62
C MET A 362 30.04 6.35 22.31
N THR A 363 29.16 6.83 23.19
CA THR A 363 27.73 6.87 22.96
C THR A 363 27.32 8.30 22.66
N LEU A 364 26.48 8.46 21.65
CA LEU A 364 25.84 9.70 21.25
C LEU A 364 24.33 9.57 21.40
N ALA A 365 23.65 10.59 21.91
CA ALA A 365 22.19 10.63 21.94
C ALA A 365 21.69 12.06 21.84
N LEU A 366 20.59 12.29 21.12
CA LEU A 366 19.84 13.53 21.25
C LEU A 366 19.12 13.59 22.60
N THR A 367 18.75 14.78 23.07
CA THR A 367 18.01 14.98 24.34
C THR A 367 16.81 14.02 24.47
N GLN A 368 16.10 13.76 23.37
CA GLN A 368 15.01 12.78 23.27
C GLN A 368 15.29 11.82 22.11
N GLY A 369 16.10 10.79 22.34
CA GLY A 369 16.40 9.77 21.35
C GLY A 369 17.14 8.57 21.94
N PRO A 370 17.21 7.45 21.23
CA PRO A 370 18.01 6.31 21.65
C PRO A 370 19.52 6.62 21.58
N GLU A 371 20.28 5.87 22.37
CA GLU A 371 21.74 5.89 22.36
C GLU A 371 22.30 5.21 21.09
N ALA A 372 23.16 5.92 20.36
CA ALA A 372 23.92 5.41 19.23
C ALA A 372 25.39 5.18 19.65
N LYS A 373 25.86 3.94 19.52
CA LYS A 373 27.26 3.60 19.78
C LYS A 373 28.12 3.94 18.56
N VAL A 374 29.26 4.57 18.81
CA VAL A 374 30.20 5.05 17.79
C VAL A 374 31.61 4.57 18.12
N PRO A 375 32.30 3.87 17.19
CA PRO A 375 33.70 3.51 17.38
C PRO A 375 34.60 4.76 17.33
N VAL A 376 35.65 4.74 18.14
CA VAL A 376 36.58 5.85 18.34
C VAL A 376 38.00 5.35 18.13
N HIS A 377 38.77 6.07 17.31
CA HIS A 377 40.18 5.81 17.03
C HIS A 377 41.04 6.94 17.61
N PRO A 378 42.30 6.68 18.01
CA PRO A 378 43.20 7.70 18.54
C PRO A 378 43.56 8.74 17.48
N GLY A 379 43.91 9.94 17.92
CA GLY A 379 44.23 11.07 17.05
C GLY A 379 43.02 11.85 16.55
N LEU A 380 43.24 12.74 15.59
CA LEU A 380 42.21 13.58 15.00
C LEU A 380 41.42 12.79 13.95
N ASN A 381 40.13 12.64 14.18
CA ASN A 381 39.25 11.81 13.38
C ASN A 381 37.94 12.53 13.06
N ARG A 382 37.29 12.07 12.00
CA ARG A 382 35.95 12.48 11.62
C ARG A 382 35.04 11.27 11.55
N VAL A 383 33.87 11.37 12.18
CA VAL A 383 32.85 10.33 12.17
C VAL A 383 31.48 10.93 11.88
N PHE A 384 30.68 10.18 11.17
CA PHE A 384 29.29 10.48 10.88
C PHE A 384 28.44 9.48 11.64
N ALA A 385 27.39 9.95 12.32
CA ALA A 385 26.51 9.08 13.09
C ALA A 385 25.04 9.43 12.88
N ARG A 386 24.18 8.41 12.84
CA ARG A 386 22.73 8.55 12.80
C ARG A 386 22.19 8.68 14.22
N LEU A 387 21.46 9.76 14.48
CA LEU A 387 20.89 10.13 15.77
C LEU A 387 19.39 10.39 15.61
N PRO A 388 18.55 9.34 15.63
CA PRO A 388 17.11 9.53 15.62
C PRO A 388 16.66 10.21 16.92
N GLY A 389 15.67 11.10 16.83
CA GLY A 389 15.11 11.77 17.99
C GLY A 389 14.83 13.26 17.79
N ALA A 390 14.69 13.96 18.91
CA ALA A 390 14.43 15.39 19.01
C ALA A 390 15.26 16.01 20.13
N GLY A 391 15.36 17.34 20.16
CA GLY A 391 16.01 18.05 21.26
C GLY A 391 16.90 19.20 20.85
N ASP A 392 17.58 19.78 21.85
CA ASP A 392 18.42 20.97 21.75
C ASP A 392 19.92 20.67 21.95
N ALA A 393 20.27 19.42 22.24
CA ALA A 393 21.63 19.01 22.52
C ALA A 393 21.90 17.56 22.13
N ILE A 394 23.18 17.25 21.92
CA ILE A 394 23.71 15.90 21.79
C ILE A 394 24.53 15.59 23.04
N THR A 395 24.21 14.50 23.73
CA THR A 395 25.01 13.98 24.84
C THR A 395 26.06 13.03 24.29
N VAL A 396 27.33 13.26 24.66
CA VAL A 396 28.47 12.42 24.31
C VAL A 396 29.03 11.80 25.59
N ARG A 397 29.11 10.48 25.63
CA ARG A 397 29.68 9.74 26.76
C ARG A 397 30.73 8.76 26.25
N ALA A 398 31.96 8.86 26.74
CA ALA A 398 32.97 7.84 26.47
C ALA A 398 32.59 6.55 27.21
N ASN A 399 32.67 5.39 26.55
CA ASN A 399 32.34 4.10 27.17
C ASN A 399 33.59 3.34 27.63
N THR A 400 34.75 3.63 27.05
CA THR A 400 36.01 2.93 27.36
C THR A 400 36.74 3.62 28.51
N THR A 401 37.23 2.85 29.48
CA THR A 401 38.01 3.38 30.62
C THR A 401 39.23 4.15 30.12
N ALA A 402 39.50 5.30 30.75
CA ALA A 402 40.59 6.22 30.39
C ALA A 402 40.53 6.82 28.97
N LEU A 403 39.43 6.64 28.22
CA LEU A 403 39.19 7.34 26.96
C LEU A 403 38.81 8.79 27.24
N ALA A 404 39.57 9.72 26.68
CA ALA A 404 39.32 11.15 26.71
C ALA A 404 39.09 11.67 25.29
N LEU A 405 38.02 12.45 25.13
CA LEU A 405 37.58 12.96 23.83
C LEU A 405 37.51 14.49 23.88
N CYS A 406 38.07 15.12 22.86
CA CYS A 406 37.79 16.51 22.50
C CYS A 406 36.88 16.50 21.27
N VAL A 407 35.69 17.07 21.37
CA VAL A 407 34.70 17.09 20.28
C VAL A 407 34.48 18.53 19.81
N ALA A 408 34.63 18.75 18.51
CA ALA A 408 34.47 20.06 17.89
C ALA A 408 33.02 20.34 17.47
N SER A 409 32.75 21.60 17.09
CA SER A 409 31.51 21.99 16.41
C SER A 409 31.36 21.26 15.07
N GLY A 410 30.12 21.01 14.67
CA GLY A 410 29.79 20.36 13.42
C GLY A 410 28.30 20.46 13.07
N PRO A 411 27.94 20.13 11.82
CA PRO A 411 26.56 20.16 11.37
C PRO A 411 25.75 18.97 11.89
N VAL A 412 24.46 19.22 12.12
CA VAL A 412 23.42 18.21 12.34
C VAL A 412 22.31 18.43 11.33
N GLY A 413 21.94 17.39 10.59
CA GLY A 413 20.90 17.48 9.56
C GLY A 413 20.68 16.19 8.80
N PHE A 414 20.12 16.31 7.60
CA PHE A 414 19.91 15.19 6.68
C PHE A 414 21.14 14.94 5.82
N LEU A 415 21.17 13.78 5.17
CA LEU A 415 22.17 13.47 4.15
C LEU A 415 21.77 14.11 2.83
N ALA A 416 22.74 14.73 2.16
CA ALA A 416 22.60 15.24 0.80
C ALA A 416 23.82 14.85 -0.05
N PRO A 417 23.67 14.74 -1.38
CA PRO A 417 24.82 14.57 -2.27
C PRO A 417 25.87 15.66 -2.05
N ALA A 418 27.15 15.24 -2.03
CA ALA A 418 28.31 16.09 -1.76
C ALA A 418 28.59 17.12 -2.86
#